data_AF-A0A9D1KXV7-F1
#
_entry.id   AF-A0A9D1KXV7-F1
#
_cell.length_a   1.000
_cell.length_b   1.000
_cell.length_c   1.000
_cell.angle_alpha   90.00
_cell.angle_beta   90.00
_cell.angle_gamma   90.00
#
_symmetry.space_group_name_H-M   'P 1'
#
loop_
_entity.id
_entity.type
_entity.pdbx_description
1 polymer ?
#
loop_
_entity_poly.entity_id
_entity_poly.type
_entity_poly.pdbx_seq_one_letter_code
_entity_poly.pdbx_strand_id
1 'polypeptide(L)'
;MHKRTIKWLLLCAALILFVGVITGQPFDFFTLGQKTSHILQNSPSNTSNTLSDSNIITQRDIDLLRLKKDFLQLDDSEDEMVNKLLRQRIIFQEAERLNLTISHAEAKERVIDIMNQAEKLTQSANEAERTSAEQTLSFINSYIDGLGITQDEYFDLAAEEQREIEAAAALQSYFKDTLATETANDPVLFEEAWNKYVDELVEAFQNNAMPQK
;
A
#
# COMPACT_ATOMS: atom_id res chain seq x y z
N MET A 1 -1.03 2.75 33.34
CA MET A 1 -0.17 3.63 32.52
C MET A 1 1.03 2.83 32.03
N HIS A 2 0.85 1.98 31.03
CA HIS A 2 1.91 1.16 30.44
C HIS A 2 1.77 1.16 28.92
N LYS A 3 2.72 1.86 28.28
CA LYS A 3 3.33 1.59 26.98
C LYS A 3 2.38 1.22 25.81
N ARG A 4 1.72 2.26 25.29
CA ARG A 4 1.34 2.37 23.88
C ARG A 4 2.62 2.64 23.05
N THR A 5 3.48 1.66 22.80
CA THR A 5 4.74 1.91 22.04
C THR A 5 5.18 0.78 21.09
N ILE A 6 4.33 -0.18 20.72
CA ILE A 6 4.69 -1.20 19.71
C ILE A 6 3.46 -1.55 18.88
N LYS A 7 2.95 -0.61 18.09
CA LYS A 7 1.86 -0.89 17.12
C LYS A 7 2.05 -0.25 15.74
N TRP A 8 3.17 0.42 15.49
CA TRP A 8 3.38 1.21 14.25
C TRP A 8 4.63 0.81 13.46
N LEU A 9 5.27 -0.31 13.79
CA LEU A 9 6.52 -0.78 13.14
C LEU A 9 6.28 -1.69 11.92
N LEU A 10 5.10 -1.65 11.30
CA LEU A 10 4.68 -2.61 10.27
C LEU A 10 3.85 -1.97 9.16
N LEU A 11 4.25 -0.83 8.59
CA LEU A 11 3.49 -0.25 7.49
C LEU A 11 4.42 0.32 6.42
N CYS A 12 4.92 -0.61 5.61
CA CYS A 12 4.90 -0.54 4.13
C CYS A 12 5.60 -1.76 3.52
N ALA A 13 6.56 -2.37 4.23
CA ALA A 13 6.98 -3.74 3.94
C ALA A 13 5.91 -4.79 4.34
N ALA A 14 4.91 -4.40 5.14
CA ALA A 14 3.92 -5.31 5.73
C ALA A 14 2.92 -5.92 4.74
N LEU A 15 2.68 -5.31 3.57
CA LEU A 15 1.79 -5.93 2.59
C LEU A 15 2.46 -7.10 1.84
N ILE A 16 3.80 -7.14 1.84
CA ILE A 16 4.63 -8.23 1.33
C ILE A 16 5.05 -9.19 2.47
N LEU A 17 5.16 -8.71 3.72
CA LEU A 17 5.64 -9.50 4.87
C LEU A 17 4.56 -10.20 5.71
N PHE A 18 3.30 -9.77 5.69
CA PHE A 18 2.27 -10.40 6.55
C PHE A 18 1.90 -11.82 6.10
N VAL A 19 2.09 -12.15 4.82
CA VAL A 19 1.75 -13.47 4.27
C VAL A 19 2.88 -14.49 4.45
N GLY A 20 4.13 -14.00 4.52
CA GLY A 20 5.34 -14.79 4.77
C GLY A 20 5.36 -15.56 6.09
N VAL A 21 4.99 -14.87 7.17
CA VAL A 21 5.16 -15.38 8.53
C VAL A 21 4.04 -16.35 8.94
N ILE A 22 2.86 -16.27 8.32
CA ILE A 22 1.67 -17.01 8.77
C ILE A 22 1.54 -18.41 8.14
N THR A 23 2.04 -18.61 6.91
CA THR A 23 1.72 -19.81 6.12
C THR A 23 2.79 -20.90 6.13
N GLY A 24 4.00 -20.63 6.62
CA GLY A 24 5.12 -21.59 6.65
C GLY A 24 5.62 -22.01 5.25
N GLN A 25 5.15 -21.36 4.19
CA GLN A 25 5.61 -21.56 2.82
C GLN A 25 6.86 -20.69 2.58
N PRO A 26 7.94 -21.23 1.98
CA PRO A 26 9.06 -20.41 1.55
C PRO A 26 8.60 -19.54 0.37
N PHE A 27 8.47 -18.24 0.59
CA PHE A 27 8.19 -17.29 -0.48
C PHE A 27 9.47 -16.95 -1.23
N ASP A 28 9.45 -17.13 -2.54
CA ASP A 28 10.55 -16.76 -3.42
C ASP A 28 10.44 -15.29 -3.84
N PHE A 29 10.95 -14.41 -2.99
CA PHE A 29 10.95 -12.96 -3.22
C PHE A 29 11.84 -12.54 -4.39
N PHE A 30 12.88 -13.32 -4.71
CA PHE A 30 13.72 -13.04 -5.87
C PHE A 30 12.95 -13.24 -7.17
N THR A 31 12.27 -14.39 -7.32
CA THR A 31 11.39 -14.64 -8.48
C THR A 31 10.24 -13.64 -8.53
N LEU A 32 9.69 -13.22 -7.39
CA LEU A 32 8.70 -12.14 -7.35
C LEU A 32 9.28 -10.84 -7.93
N GLY A 33 10.49 -10.44 -7.51
CA GLY A 33 11.20 -9.27 -8.03
C GLY A 33 11.40 -9.35 -9.54
N GLN A 34 11.83 -10.50 -10.06
CA GLN A 34 12.01 -10.70 -11.50
C GLN A 34 10.70 -10.54 -12.29
N LYS A 35 9.61 -11.11 -11.78
CA LYS A 35 8.28 -10.98 -12.39
C LYS A 35 7.78 -9.54 -12.34
N THR A 36 7.97 -8.84 -11.21
CA THR A 36 7.63 -7.41 -11.12
C THR A 36 8.43 -6.60 -12.12
N SER A 37 9.75 -6.77 -12.19
CA SER A 37 10.63 -6.06 -13.13
C SER A 37 10.18 -6.26 -14.57
N HIS A 38 9.87 -7.51 -14.94
CA HIS A 38 9.34 -7.84 -16.26
C HIS A 38 8.03 -7.11 -16.56
N ILE A 39 7.09 -7.02 -15.61
CA ILE A 39 5.83 -6.29 -15.78
C ILE A 39 6.08 -4.78 -15.91
N LEU A 40 6.95 -4.20 -15.07
CA LEU A 40 7.28 -2.78 -15.12
C LEU A 40 7.89 -2.37 -16.48
N GLN A 41 8.70 -3.23 -17.07
CA GLN A 41 9.38 -2.99 -18.36
C GLN A 41 8.47 -3.25 -19.57
N ASN A 42 7.60 -4.26 -19.51
CA ASN A 42 6.92 -4.78 -20.71
C ASN A 42 5.41 -4.54 -20.72
N SER A 43 4.76 -4.35 -19.57
CA SER A 43 3.32 -4.08 -19.53
C SER A 43 3.04 -2.60 -19.82
N PRO A 44 2.05 -2.31 -20.69
CA PRO A 44 1.68 -0.94 -21.01
C PRO A 44 1.35 -0.14 -19.75
N SER A 45 1.95 1.04 -19.62
CA SER A 45 1.50 2.11 -18.70
C SER A 45 0.19 2.76 -19.16
N ASN A 46 -0.39 2.25 -20.24
CA ASN A 46 -1.51 2.85 -20.91
C ASN A 46 -2.80 2.18 -20.39
N THR A 47 -3.91 2.88 -20.58
CA THR A 47 -5.20 2.60 -19.97
C THR A 47 -5.72 1.21 -20.36
N SER A 48 -6.27 0.47 -19.39
CA SER A 48 -6.94 -0.79 -19.68
C SER A 48 -8.35 -0.53 -20.23
N ASN A 49 -8.79 -1.30 -21.23
CA ASN A 49 -10.11 -1.18 -21.86
C ASN A 49 -11.25 -1.80 -21.05
N THR A 50 -10.98 -2.32 -19.84
CA THR A 50 -11.98 -2.97 -18.99
C THR A 50 -12.25 -2.12 -17.74
N LEU A 51 -13.46 -1.55 -17.72
CA LEU A 51 -14.13 -0.78 -16.66
C LEU A 51 -13.53 0.60 -16.35
N SER A 52 -14.23 1.61 -16.88
CA SER A 52 -14.15 3.06 -16.59
C SER A 52 -13.26 3.87 -17.54
N ASP A 53 -13.90 4.73 -18.33
CA ASP A 53 -13.37 5.80 -19.22
C ASP A 53 -12.52 6.87 -18.49
N SER A 54 -11.87 6.51 -17.38
CA SER A 54 -11.29 7.44 -16.43
C SER A 54 -9.77 7.41 -16.34
N ASN A 55 -9.10 6.58 -17.13
CA ASN A 55 -7.64 6.50 -17.23
C ASN A 55 -6.87 6.25 -15.90
N ILE A 56 -7.54 5.82 -14.83
CA ILE A 56 -6.92 5.64 -13.50
C ILE A 56 -6.20 4.30 -13.33
N ILE A 57 -6.70 3.23 -13.97
CA ILE A 57 -6.14 1.89 -13.86
C ILE A 57 -5.56 1.49 -15.21
N THR A 58 -4.27 1.15 -15.20
CA THR A 58 -3.52 0.72 -16.38
C THR A 58 -3.48 -0.80 -16.49
N GLN A 59 -3.13 -1.32 -17.66
CA GLN A 59 -2.91 -2.77 -17.80
C GLN A 59 -1.78 -3.25 -16.88
N ARG A 60 -0.75 -2.42 -16.70
CA ARG A 60 0.33 -2.70 -15.75
C ARG A 60 -0.20 -2.89 -14.32
N ASP A 61 -1.13 -2.05 -13.87
CA ASP A 61 -1.72 -2.20 -12.53
C ASP A 61 -2.44 -3.55 -12.38
N ILE A 62 -3.19 -3.96 -13.41
CA ILE A 62 -3.89 -5.25 -13.42
C ILE A 62 -2.90 -6.41 -13.39
N ASP A 63 -1.82 -6.34 -14.17
CA ASP A 63 -0.80 -7.40 -14.19
C ASP A 63 -0.07 -7.51 -12.84
N LEU A 64 0.23 -6.37 -12.20
CA LEU A 64 0.80 -6.34 -10.84
C LEU A 64 -0.17 -6.89 -9.79
N LEU A 65 -1.47 -6.58 -9.90
CA LEU A 65 -2.51 -7.14 -9.03
C LEU A 65 -2.60 -8.66 -9.16
N ARG A 66 -2.58 -9.19 -10.39
CA ARG A 66 -2.57 -10.64 -10.66
C ARG A 66 -1.33 -11.31 -10.07
N LEU A 67 -0.16 -10.71 -10.26
CA LEU A 67 1.08 -11.21 -9.65
C LEU A 67 0.97 -11.27 -8.12
N LYS A 68 0.43 -10.21 -7.50
CA LYS A 68 0.20 -10.15 -6.06
C LYS A 68 -0.81 -11.19 -5.59
N LYS A 69 -1.92 -11.38 -6.31
CA LYS A 69 -2.93 -12.42 -6.03
C LYS A 69 -2.30 -13.80 -6.02
N ASP A 70 -1.55 -14.13 -7.07
CA ASP A 70 -0.91 -15.44 -7.21
C ASP A 70 0.15 -15.66 -6.13
N PHE A 71 0.94 -14.63 -5.83
CA PHE A 71 1.99 -14.70 -4.82
C PHE A 71 1.42 -14.84 -3.40
N LEU A 72 0.39 -14.07 -3.06
CA LEU A 72 -0.24 -14.07 -1.74
C LEU A 72 -1.36 -15.11 -1.61
N GLN A 73 -1.69 -15.84 -2.68
CA GLN A 73 -2.78 -16.80 -2.75
C GLN A 73 -4.13 -16.21 -2.30
N LEU A 74 -4.45 -15.00 -2.76
CA LEU A 74 -5.69 -14.33 -2.40
C LEU A 74 -6.88 -14.98 -3.10
N ASP A 75 -7.99 -15.17 -2.39
CA ASP A 75 -9.22 -15.76 -2.94
C ASP A 75 -10.10 -14.75 -3.72
N ASP A 76 -9.85 -13.45 -3.58
CA ASP A 76 -10.61 -12.37 -4.24
C ASP A 76 -10.68 -12.57 -5.76
N SER A 77 -11.85 -12.39 -6.37
CA SER A 77 -12.00 -12.32 -7.82
C SER A 77 -11.22 -11.14 -8.43
N GLU A 78 -10.92 -11.21 -9.74
CA GLU A 78 -10.26 -10.10 -10.43
C GLU A 78 -11.05 -8.79 -10.33
N ASP A 79 -12.37 -8.86 -10.51
CA ASP A 79 -13.26 -7.70 -10.39
C ASP A 79 -13.21 -7.07 -8.99
N GLU A 80 -13.16 -7.89 -7.93
CA GLU A 80 -13.03 -7.41 -6.55
C GLU A 80 -11.68 -6.70 -6.33
N MET A 81 -10.59 -7.24 -6.87
CA MET A 81 -9.26 -6.61 -6.76
C MET A 81 -9.18 -5.30 -7.53
N VAL A 82 -9.74 -5.26 -8.74
CA VAL A 82 -9.80 -4.04 -9.55
C VAL A 82 -10.64 -2.98 -8.85
N ASN A 83 -11.77 -3.35 -8.24
CA ASN A 83 -12.59 -2.43 -7.47
C ASN A 83 -11.84 -1.90 -6.22
N LYS A 84 -11.12 -2.76 -5.49
CA LYS A 84 -10.26 -2.32 -4.37
C LYS A 84 -9.19 -1.32 -4.83
N LEU A 85 -8.54 -1.58 -5.96
CA LEU A 85 -7.56 -0.66 -6.53
C LEU A 85 -8.21 0.67 -6.95
N LEU A 86 -9.39 0.64 -7.58
CA LEU A 86 -10.12 1.84 -7.97
C LEU A 86 -10.42 2.72 -6.76
N ARG A 87 -10.95 2.12 -5.68
CA ARG A 87 -11.21 2.83 -4.41
C ARG A 87 -9.95 3.46 -3.84
N GLN A 88 -8.83 2.74 -3.84
CA GLN A 88 -7.55 3.25 -3.35
C GLN A 88 -7.08 4.46 -4.16
N ARG A 89 -7.16 4.41 -5.49
CA ARG A 89 -6.79 5.53 -6.36
C ARG A 89 -7.67 6.76 -6.14
N ILE A 90 -8.97 6.56 -5.94
CA ILE A 90 -9.91 7.65 -5.68
C ILE A 90 -9.68 8.28 -4.29
N ILE A 91 -9.39 7.47 -3.28
CA ILE A 91 -8.96 7.94 -1.96
C ILE A 91 -7.71 8.82 -2.08
N PHE A 92 -6.72 8.36 -2.84
CA PHE A 92 -5.49 9.13 -3.06
C PHE A 92 -5.77 10.47 -3.76
N GLN A 93 -6.56 10.47 -4.84
CA GLN A 93 -6.93 11.69 -5.55
C GLN A 93 -7.71 12.67 -4.67
N GLU A 94 -8.60 12.19 -3.82
CA GLU A 94 -9.34 13.04 -2.89
C GLU A 94 -8.41 13.63 -1.83
N ALA A 95 -7.46 12.85 -1.31
CA ALA A 95 -6.42 13.35 -0.42
C ALA A 95 -5.56 14.42 -1.12
N GLU A 96 -5.20 14.24 -2.40
CA GLU A 96 -4.47 15.25 -3.19
C GLU A 96 -5.31 16.53 -3.39
N ARG A 97 -6.61 16.38 -3.65
CA ARG A 97 -7.54 17.52 -3.80
C ARG A 97 -7.62 18.35 -2.51
N LEU A 98 -7.58 17.68 -1.37
CA LEU A 98 -7.62 18.30 -0.04
C LEU A 98 -6.23 18.73 0.48
N ASN A 99 -5.15 18.49 -0.29
CA ASN A 99 -3.76 18.74 0.11
C ASN A 99 -3.37 18.00 1.41
N LEU A 100 -3.83 16.75 1.56
CA LEU A 100 -3.53 15.86 2.68
C LEU A 100 -2.34 14.92 2.39
N THR A 101 -1.79 14.97 1.17
CA THR A 101 -0.67 14.12 0.77
C THR A 101 0.67 14.70 1.18
N ILE A 102 1.61 13.81 1.53
CA ILE A 102 3.02 14.17 1.72
C ILE A 102 3.77 14.20 0.38
N SER A 103 4.89 14.91 0.36
CA SER A 103 5.78 14.91 -0.78
C SER A 103 6.46 13.55 -0.98
N HIS A 104 6.93 13.29 -2.20
CA HIS A 104 7.71 12.09 -2.51
C HIS A 104 9.00 11.99 -1.70
N ALA A 105 9.70 13.12 -1.49
CA ALA A 105 10.90 13.15 -0.67
C ALA A 105 10.61 12.75 0.79
N GLU A 106 9.55 13.27 1.39
CA GLU A 106 9.14 12.88 2.75
C GLU A 106 8.78 11.39 2.82
N ALA A 107 8.07 10.86 1.82
CA ALA A 107 7.73 9.45 1.77
C ALA A 107 8.97 8.55 1.61
N LYS A 108 9.95 8.96 0.80
CA LYS A 108 11.23 8.26 0.66
C LYS A 108 11.99 8.23 1.98
N GLU A 109 12.05 9.35 2.70
CA GLU A 109 12.65 9.40 4.04
C GLU A 109 11.96 8.44 5.01
N ARG A 110 10.62 8.32 4.97
CA ARG A 110 9.87 7.34 5.79
C ARG A 110 10.26 5.90 5.48
N VAL A 111 10.39 5.54 4.20
CA VAL A 111 10.80 4.20 3.77
C VAL A 111 12.22 3.89 4.26
N ILE A 112 13.15 4.84 4.10
CA ILE A 112 14.52 4.73 4.59
C ILE A 112 14.55 4.55 6.11
N ASP A 113 13.75 5.33 6.85
CA ASP A 113 13.65 5.21 8.31
C ASP A 113 13.10 3.86 8.75
N ILE A 114 12.15 3.27 8.02
CA ILE A 114 11.63 1.93 8.28
C ILE A 114 12.74 0.89 8.08
N MET A 115 13.50 0.99 6.99
CA MET A 115 14.63 0.10 6.70
C MET A 115 15.71 0.19 7.78
N ASN A 116 16.12 1.41 8.15
CA ASN A 116 17.10 1.65 9.21
C ASN A 116 16.63 1.11 10.57
N GLN A 117 15.32 1.15 10.85
CA GLN A 117 14.76 0.54 12.06
C GLN A 117 14.84 -0.98 12.03
N ALA A 118 14.50 -1.62 10.90
CA ALA A 118 14.66 -3.06 10.73
C ALA A 118 16.12 -3.48 10.90
N GLU A 119 17.07 -2.75 10.31
CA GLU A 119 18.50 -2.99 10.50
C GLU A 119 18.93 -2.91 11.96
N LYS A 120 18.48 -1.89 12.70
CA LYS A 120 18.76 -1.78 14.15
C LYS A 120 18.19 -2.95 14.94
N LEU A 121 17.02 -3.45 14.56
CA LEU A 121 16.38 -4.60 15.24
C LEU A 121 17.15 -5.91 15.06
N THR A 122 18.01 -6.03 14.03
CA THR A 122 18.94 -7.17 13.91
C THR A 122 19.94 -7.26 15.06
N GLN A 123 20.12 -6.16 15.82
CA GLN A 123 20.98 -6.11 17.00
C GLN A 123 20.17 -6.20 18.31
N SER A 124 18.86 -6.48 18.24
CA SER A 124 18.03 -6.63 19.43
C SER A 124 18.49 -7.81 20.28
N ALA A 125 18.45 -7.61 21.61
CA ALA A 125 18.66 -8.69 22.57
C ALA A 125 17.47 -9.67 22.61
N ASN A 126 16.31 -9.28 22.07
CA ASN A 126 15.17 -10.15 21.90
C ASN A 126 15.31 -10.97 20.61
N GLU A 127 15.44 -12.29 20.76
CA GLU A 127 15.65 -13.22 19.64
C GLU A 127 14.51 -13.20 18.61
N ALA A 128 13.25 -13.05 19.05
CA ALA A 128 12.11 -13.00 18.15
C ALA A 128 12.14 -11.73 17.28
N GLU A 129 12.45 -10.57 17.89
CA GLU A 129 12.60 -9.31 17.16
C GLU A 129 13.75 -9.37 16.17
N ARG A 130 14.92 -9.86 16.62
CA ARG A 130 16.11 -10.01 15.77
C ARG A 130 15.84 -10.92 14.58
N THR A 131 15.28 -12.09 14.82
CA THR A 131 14.98 -13.07 13.75
C THR A 131 13.98 -12.52 12.75
N SER A 132 12.93 -11.86 13.24
CA SER A 132 11.93 -11.22 12.37
C SER A 132 12.53 -10.11 11.51
N ALA A 133 13.44 -9.31 12.09
CA ALA A 133 14.15 -8.25 11.36
C ALA A 133 15.12 -8.81 10.31
N GLU A 134 15.92 -9.83 10.66
CA GLU A 134 16.84 -10.51 9.73
C GLU A 134 16.07 -11.12 8.54
N GLN A 135 14.94 -11.80 8.80
CA GLN A 135 14.07 -12.34 7.76
C GLN A 135 13.48 -11.24 6.88
N THR A 136 12.97 -10.18 7.49
CA THR A 136 12.40 -9.03 6.77
C THR A 136 13.40 -8.42 5.79
N LEU A 137 14.61 -8.13 6.27
CA LEU A 137 15.67 -7.56 5.43
C LEU A 137 16.12 -8.54 4.34
N SER A 138 16.20 -9.84 4.65
CA SER A 138 16.52 -10.85 3.65
C SER A 138 15.48 -10.91 2.53
N PHE A 139 14.19 -10.76 2.85
CA PHE A 139 13.11 -10.75 1.86
C PHE A 139 13.15 -9.50 1.00
N ILE A 140 13.36 -8.32 1.61
CA ILE A 140 13.48 -7.06 0.89
C ILE A 140 14.70 -7.09 -0.05
N ASN A 141 15.87 -7.50 0.44
CA ASN A 141 17.08 -7.57 -0.39
C ASN A 141 16.92 -8.58 -1.53
N SER A 142 16.34 -9.75 -1.28
CA SER A 142 16.04 -10.72 -2.34
C SER A 142 15.12 -10.15 -3.40
N TYR A 143 14.11 -9.37 -3.00
CA TYR A 143 13.20 -8.70 -3.92
C TYR A 143 13.88 -7.61 -4.74
N ILE A 144 14.73 -6.77 -4.11
CA ILE A 144 15.53 -5.74 -4.78
C ILE A 144 16.47 -6.37 -5.81
N ASP A 145 17.17 -7.45 -5.42
CA ASP A 145 18.05 -8.21 -6.32
C ASP A 145 17.25 -8.78 -7.50
N GLY A 146 16.06 -9.31 -7.25
CA GLY A 146 15.16 -9.82 -8.28
C GLY A 146 14.66 -8.72 -9.23
N LEU A 147 14.40 -7.51 -8.71
CA LEU A 147 14.03 -6.36 -9.52
C LEU A 147 15.15 -5.93 -10.46
N GLY A 148 16.41 -6.18 -10.07
CA GLY A 148 17.60 -5.79 -10.81
C GLY A 148 17.90 -4.28 -10.72
N ILE A 149 17.48 -3.65 -9.61
CA ILE A 149 17.67 -2.22 -9.34
C ILE A 149 18.53 -2.01 -8.11
N THR A 150 19.03 -0.79 -7.94
CA THR A 150 19.71 -0.39 -6.72
C THR A 150 18.72 -0.18 -5.57
N GLN A 151 19.23 -0.18 -4.34
CA GLN A 151 18.42 0.10 -3.16
C GLN A 151 17.81 1.50 -3.17
N ASP A 152 18.52 2.50 -3.71
CA ASP A 152 18.00 3.87 -3.81
C ASP A 152 16.83 3.97 -4.80
N GLU A 153 16.94 3.30 -5.96
CA GLU A 153 15.83 3.17 -6.91
C GLU A 153 14.64 2.42 -6.31
N TYR A 154 14.90 1.41 -5.48
CA TYR A 154 13.84 0.73 -4.72
C TYR A 154 13.14 1.69 -3.75
N PHE A 155 13.89 2.56 -3.05
CA PHE A 155 13.29 3.56 -2.17
C PHE A 155 12.43 4.57 -2.92
N ASP A 156 12.82 4.97 -4.13
CA ASP A 156 11.98 5.83 -4.98
C ASP A 156 10.67 5.15 -5.39
N LEU A 157 10.71 3.86 -5.73
CA LEU A 157 9.52 3.07 -6.04
C LEU A 157 8.60 2.91 -4.81
N ALA A 158 9.18 2.52 -3.68
CA ALA A 158 8.46 2.30 -2.43
C ALA A 158 7.88 3.62 -1.86
N ALA A 159 8.49 4.76 -2.16
CA ALA A 159 7.99 6.06 -1.74
C ALA A 159 6.61 6.37 -2.33
N GLU A 160 6.32 5.98 -3.58
CA GLU A 160 4.96 6.20 -4.14
C GLU A 160 3.90 5.38 -3.40
N GLU A 161 4.19 4.13 -3.06
CA GLU A 161 3.28 3.30 -2.26
C GLU A 161 3.09 3.88 -0.84
N GLN A 162 4.18 4.36 -0.22
CA GLN A 162 4.14 5.03 1.08
C GLN A 162 3.26 6.29 1.03
N ARG A 163 3.35 7.10 -0.03
CA ARG A 163 2.48 8.28 -0.21
C ARG A 163 1.01 7.90 -0.25
N GLU A 164 0.65 6.84 -0.97
CA GLU A 164 -0.74 6.39 -1.05
C GLU A 164 -1.28 5.92 0.31
N ILE A 165 -0.47 5.19 1.07
CA ILE A 165 -0.83 4.70 2.40
C ILE A 165 -1.03 5.86 3.38
N GLU A 166 -0.11 6.82 3.41
CA GLU A 166 -0.23 7.98 4.29
C GLU A 166 -1.38 8.91 3.87
N ALA A 167 -1.60 9.09 2.57
CA ALA A 167 -2.74 9.83 2.05
C ALA A 167 -4.08 9.22 2.47
N ALA A 168 -4.21 7.89 2.38
CA ALA A 168 -5.40 7.19 2.82
C ALA A 168 -5.64 7.34 4.33
N ALA A 169 -4.57 7.20 5.14
CA ALA A 169 -4.65 7.41 6.58
C ALA A 169 -5.01 8.87 6.94
N ALA A 170 -4.43 9.84 6.23
CA ALA A 170 -4.71 11.26 6.42
C ALA A 170 -6.15 11.61 6.05
N LEU A 171 -6.67 11.09 4.92
CA LEU A 171 -8.05 11.29 4.51
C LEU A 171 -9.02 10.66 5.51
N GLN A 172 -8.73 9.44 5.98
CA GLN A 172 -9.56 8.77 6.97
C GLN A 172 -9.59 9.54 8.30
N SER A 173 -8.45 10.09 8.75
CA SER A 173 -8.38 10.94 9.93
C SER A 173 -9.15 12.25 9.73
N TYR A 174 -8.96 12.91 8.58
CA TYR A 174 -9.68 14.13 8.22
C TYR A 174 -11.19 13.89 8.22
N PHE A 175 -11.65 12.81 7.60
CA PHE A 175 -13.06 12.44 7.59
C PHE A 175 -13.59 12.18 9.01
N LYS A 176 -12.84 11.44 9.83
CA LYS A 176 -13.18 11.17 11.22
C LYS A 176 -13.44 12.46 12.01
N ASP A 177 -12.65 13.50 11.78
CA ASP A 177 -12.78 14.79 12.46
C ASP A 177 -14.02 15.59 12.00
N THR A 178 -14.65 15.22 10.88
CA THR A 178 -15.91 15.82 10.41
C THR A 178 -17.17 15.17 11.00
N LEU A 179 -17.03 14.01 11.63
CA LEU A 179 -18.15 13.25 12.18
C LEU A 179 -18.52 13.69 13.59
N ALA A 180 -19.76 13.38 14.00
CA ALA A 180 -20.17 13.49 15.40
C ALA A 180 -19.30 12.57 16.28
N THR A 181 -18.99 13.01 17.50
CA THR A 181 -18.10 12.28 18.43
C THR A 181 -18.56 10.85 18.72
N GLU A 182 -19.87 10.59 18.71
CA GLU A 182 -20.43 9.25 18.88
C GLU A 182 -20.07 8.35 17.69
N THR A 183 -20.35 8.80 16.46
CA THR A 183 -20.00 8.10 15.22
C THR A 183 -18.49 7.90 15.07
N ALA A 184 -17.69 8.92 15.40
CA ALA A 184 -16.23 8.87 15.24
C ALA A 184 -15.54 7.85 16.17
N ASN A 185 -16.13 7.54 17.33
CA ASN A 185 -15.54 6.66 18.34
C ASN A 185 -16.13 5.25 18.35
N ASP A 186 -17.29 5.04 17.73
CA ASP A 186 -17.84 3.71 17.51
C ASP A 186 -17.22 3.09 16.24
N PRO A 187 -16.50 1.95 16.33
CA PRO A 187 -15.84 1.36 15.17
C PRO A 187 -16.79 0.94 14.05
N VAL A 188 -17.99 0.47 14.38
CA VAL A 188 -18.97 -0.02 13.40
C VAL A 188 -19.59 1.16 12.67
N LEU A 189 -20.05 2.17 13.43
CA LEU A 189 -20.64 3.38 12.83
C LEU A 189 -19.62 4.17 12.01
N PHE A 190 -18.37 4.22 12.47
CA PHE A 190 -17.28 4.83 11.72
C PHE A 190 -17.01 4.11 10.40
N GLU A 191 -16.93 2.77 10.42
CA GLU A 191 -16.69 1.97 9.22
C GLU A 191 -17.83 2.11 8.21
N GLU A 192 -19.09 2.08 8.66
CA GLU A 192 -20.25 2.32 7.81
C GLU A 192 -20.22 3.72 7.17
N ALA A 193 -19.94 4.76 7.95
CA ALA A 193 -19.86 6.13 7.46
C ALA A 193 -18.70 6.31 6.47
N TRP A 194 -17.54 5.70 6.76
CA TRP A 194 -16.37 5.74 5.89
C TRP A 194 -16.63 5.03 4.56
N ASN A 195 -17.19 3.83 4.59
CA ASN A 195 -17.52 3.07 3.38
C ASN A 195 -18.50 3.84 2.50
N LYS A 196 -19.54 4.42 3.10
CA LYS A 196 -20.48 5.28 2.40
C LYS A 196 -19.80 6.49 1.76
N TYR A 197 -18.93 7.19 2.49
CA TYR A 197 -18.18 8.32 1.94
C TYR A 197 -17.32 7.91 0.73
N VAL A 198 -16.61 6.78 0.81
CA VAL A 198 -15.81 6.28 -0.32
C VAL A 198 -16.69 5.85 -1.49
N ASP A 199 -17.85 5.23 -1.25
CA ASP A 199 -18.81 4.88 -2.30
C ASP A 199 -19.31 6.13 -3.04
N GLU A 200 -19.65 7.20 -2.29
CA GLU A 200 -20.05 8.48 -2.86
C GLU A 200 -18.93 9.12 -3.70
N LEU A 201 -17.66 9.03 -3.26
CA LEU A 201 -16.52 9.47 -4.07
C LEU A 201 -16.37 8.66 -5.36
N VAL A 202 -16.56 7.35 -5.30
CA VAL A 202 -16.50 6.47 -6.47
C VAL A 202 -17.59 6.80 -7.47
N GLU A 203 -18.82 6.99 -7.01
CA GLU A 203 -19.94 7.42 -7.85
C GLU A 203 -19.69 8.81 -8.45
N ALA A 204 -19.22 9.78 -7.66
CA ALA A 204 -18.90 11.11 -8.15
C ALA A 204 -17.81 11.08 -9.23
N PHE A 205 -16.81 10.23 -9.04
CA PHE A 205 -15.73 10.03 -9.99
C PHE A 205 -16.21 9.41 -11.31
N GLN A 206 -16.98 8.31 -11.24
CA GLN A 206 -17.54 7.65 -12.42
C GLN A 206 -18.48 8.55 -13.23
N ASN A 207 -19.17 9.48 -12.57
CA ASN A 207 -20.08 10.43 -13.20
C ASN A 207 -19.40 11.71 -13.72
N ASN A 208 -18.05 11.80 -13.71
CA ASN A 208 -17.28 13.04 -14.00
C ASN A 208 -17.72 14.26 -13.15
N ALA A 209 -18.30 14.02 -11.98
CA ALA A 209 -18.87 15.03 -11.09
C ALA A 209 -17.90 15.48 -9.98
N MET A 210 -16.67 14.95 -9.98
CA MET A 210 -15.61 15.43 -9.09
C MET A 210 -15.32 16.92 -9.38
N PRO A 211 -15.42 17.82 -8.39
CA PRO A 211 -15.17 19.24 -8.61
C PRO A 211 -13.72 19.44 -9.07
N GLN A 212 -13.57 19.99 -10.28
CA GLN A 212 -12.27 20.37 -10.81
C GLN A 212 -11.75 21.63 -10.08
N LYS A 213 -10.44 21.67 -9.83
CA LYS A 213 -9.77 22.80 -9.17
C LYS A 213 -10.03 24.14 -9.87
#